data_AF-C1LIZ2-F1
#
_entry.id   AF-C1LIZ2-F1
#
_cell.length_a   1.000
_cell.length_b   1.000
_cell.length_c   1.000
_cell.angle_alpha   90.00
_cell.angle_beta   90.00
_cell.angle_gamma   90.00
#
_symmetry.space_group_name_H-M   'P 1'
#
loop_
_entity.id
_entity.type
_entity.pdbx_description
1 polymer ?
#
loop_
_entity_poly.entity_id
_entity_poly.type
_entity_poly.pdbx_seq_one_letter_code
_entity_poly.pdbx_strand_id
1 'polypeptide(L)'
;MLLLLLYINVSLMLIHESTQLKHPREEISRIKDNILNIKYSLHSRLHYTRRAKQIMQEQEDAMKSHLKNHNRSIDEYLNCAKKNLYNNRGKTFVKEMSIFMKSKTVLGTKYYNETIETWKNCFSKMKAKFDEVVSKNRMYMCDLLINPNLHGLNKLAESIVNYYENNLQYNMWLFIYDALSNIVEEHEYSGATVK
;
A
#
# COMPACT_ATOMS: atom_id res chain seq x y z
N MET A 1 8.27 -5.58 6.39
CA MET A 1 8.53 -5.16 7.79
C MET A 1 8.01 -3.76 8.13
N LEU A 2 8.18 -2.72 7.30
CA LEU A 2 7.69 -1.37 7.63
C LEU A 2 6.15 -1.24 7.75
N LEU A 3 5.39 -1.91 6.88
CA LEU A 3 3.92 -1.95 6.98
C LEU A 3 3.43 -2.66 8.25
N LEU A 4 4.21 -3.64 8.71
CA LEU A 4 3.92 -4.41 9.94
C LEU A 4 4.17 -3.58 11.20
N LEU A 5 5.19 -2.70 11.19
CA LEU A 5 5.46 -1.75 12.27
C LEU A 5 4.40 -0.63 12.34
N LEU A 6 3.83 -0.25 11.20
CA LEU A 6 2.67 0.65 11.13
C LEU A 6 1.45 0.02 11.81
N TYR A 7 1.19 -1.26 11.55
CA TYR A 7 0.08 -2.01 12.16
C TYR A 7 0.23 -2.07 13.69
N ILE A 8 1.42 -2.43 14.20
CA ILE A 8 1.66 -2.56 15.65
C ILE A 8 1.50 -1.23 16.40
N ASN A 9 2.03 -0.12 15.87
CA ASN A 9 1.93 1.19 16.54
C ASN A 9 0.51 1.77 16.51
N VAL A 10 -0.28 1.47 15.47
CA VAL A 10 -1.67 1.96 15.34
C VAL A 10 -2.61 1.11 16.18
N SER A 11 -2.42 -0.22 16.21
CA SER A 11 -3.25 -1.13 17.02
C SER A 11 -3.07 -0.95 18.53
N LEU A 12 -1.87 -0.55 19.00
CA LEU A 12 -1.64 -0.28 20.43
C LEU A 12 -2.28 1.03 20.93
N MET A 13 -2.70 1.91 20.01
CA MET A 13 -3.31 3.20 20.34
C MET A 13 -4.85 3.16 20.39
N LEU A 14 -5.44 1.98 20.14
CA LEU A 14 -6.91 1.74 20.13
C LEU A 14 -7.55 1.73 21.53
N ILE A 15 -6.78 1.92 22.59
CA ILE A 15 -7.29 1.95 23.96
C ILE A 15 -7.13 3.38 24.47
N HIS A 16 -8.09 4.28 24.19
CA HIS A 16 -8.59 5.28 25.16
C HIS A 16 -9.71 6.19 24.60
N GLU A 17 -10.84 6.13 25.31
CA GLU A 17 -11.85 7.16 25.63
C GLU A 17 -12.51 8.02 24.52
N SER A 18 -13.72 7.57 24.18
CA SER A 18 -14.76 8.28 23.45
C SER A 18 -15.12 9.64 24.09
N THR A 19 -15.39 10.64 23.26
CA THR A 19 -16.72 11.28 23.15
C THR A 19 -16.69 12.47 22.19
N GLN A 20 -17.79 12.59 21.41
CA GLN A 20 -18.14 13.58 20.39
C GLN A 20 -17.63 13.33 18.95
N LEU A 21 -18.38 12.52 18.20
CA LEU A 21 -18.32 12.52 16.74
C LEU A 21 -19.10 13.69 16.15
N LYS A 22 -18.57 14.23 15.04
CA LYS A 22 -19.20 15.32 14.27
C LYS A 22 -20.03 14.84 13.07
N HIS A 23 -20.06 13.53 12.78
CA HIS A 23 -20.72 13.01 11.58
C HIS A 23 -22.24 12.83 11.78
N PRO A 24 -23.09 13.38 10.89
CA PRO A 24 -24.51 13.05 10.85
C PRO A 24 -24.72 11.56 10.57
N ARG A 25 -25.84 10.99 11.06
CA ARG A 25 -26.20 9.57 10.81
C ARG A 25 -26.23 9.20 9.34
N GLU A 26 -26.64 10.13 8.47
CA GLU A 26 -26.65 9.95 7.01
C GLU A 26 -25.23 9.77 6.44
N GLU A 27 -24.24 10.49 6.97
CA GLU A 27 -22.84 10.34 6.56
C GLU A 27 -22.30 8.97 6.97
N ILE A 28 -22.64 8.50 8.18
CA ILE A 28 -22.27 7.15 8.64
C ILE A 28 -22.91 6.06 7.78
N SER A 29 -24.18 6.21 7.37
CA SER A 29 -24.83 5.27 6.45
C SER A 29 -24.08 5.20 5.11
N ARG A 30 -23.71 6.35 4.55
CA ARG A 30 -22.92 6.41 3.31
C ARG A 30 -21.54 5.78 3.46
N ILE A 31 -20.88 5.95 4.61
CA ILE A 31 -19.59 5.31 4.89
C ILE A 31 -19.76 3.79 4.94
N LYS A 32 -20.82 3.27 5.58
CA LYS A 32 -21.12 1.83 5.60
C LYS A 32 -21.34 1.26 4.20
N ASP A 33 -22.09 1.94 3.34
CA ASP A 33 -22.30 1.52 1.95
C ASP A 33 -20.97 1.50 1.18
N ASN A 34 -20.12 2.51 1.38
CA ASN A 34 -18.78 2.56 0.78
C ASN A 34 -17.89 1.41 1.28
N ILE A 35 -17.91 1.09 2.57
CA ILE A 35 -17.16 -0.04 3.15
C ILE A 35 -17.55 -1.35 2.47
N LEU A 36 -18.85 -1.60 2.26
CA LEU A 36 -19.34 -2.79 1.56
C LEU A 36 -18.81 -2.84 0.12
N ASN A 37 -18.92 -1.75 -0.63
CA ASN A 37 -18.42 -1.66 -2.01
C ASN A 37 -16.90 -1.88 -2.10
N ILE A 38 -16.16 -1.31 -1.16
CA ILE A 38 -14.71 -1.49 -1.07
C ILE A 38 -14.37 -2.93 -0.71
N LYS A 39 -15.11 -3.57 0.21
CA LYS A 39 -14.90 -4.98 0.58
C LYS A 39 -15.03 -5.92 -0.62
N TYR A 40 -16.07 -5.75 -1.44
CA TYR A 40 -16.22 -6.53 -2.68
C TYR A 40 -15.06 -6.27 -3.65
N SER A 41 -14.67 -5.01 -3.81
CA SER A 41 -13.53 -4.61 -4.66
C SER A 41 -12.21 -5.20 -4.18
N LEU A 42 -11.97 -5.24 -2.87
CA LEU A 42 -10.77 -5.79 -2.24
C LEU A 42 -10.64 -7.29 -2.50
N HIS A 43 -11.74 -8.04 -2.46
CA HIS A 43 -11.72 -9.47 -2.76
C HIS A 43 -11.25 -9.71 -4.20
N SER A 44 -11.81 -8.99 -5.17
CA SER A 44 -11.41 -9.08 -6.58
C SER A 44 -9.95 -8.66 -6.78
N ARG A 45 -9.54 -7.53 -6.19
CA ARG A 45 -8.15 -7.03 -6.27
C ARG A 45 -7.13 -7.95 -5.64
N LEU A 46 -7.48 -8.67 -4.57
CA LEU A 46 -6.61 -9.67 -3.97
C LEU A 46 -6.31 -10.79 -4.95
N HIS A 47 -7.33 -11.27 -5.68
CA HIS A 47 -7.15 -12.28 -6.72
C HIS A 47 -6.25 -11.78 -7.85
N TYR A 48 -6.48 -10.57 -8.37
CA TYR A 48 -5.63 -9.98 -9.40
C TYR A 48 -4.17 -9.81 -8.93
N THR A 49 -3.97 -9.35 -7.70
CA THR A 49 -2.63 -9.18 -7.12
C THR A 49 -1.90 -10.52 -6.97
N ARG A 50 -2.61 -11.57 -6.52
CA ARG A 50 -2.06 -12.93 -6.41
C ARG A 50 -1.68 -13.50 -7.77
N ARG A 51 -2.56 -13.35 -8.77
CA ARG A 51 -2.28 -13.79 -10.15
C ARG A 51 -1.10 -13.05 -10.75
N ALA A 52 -1.04 -11.72 -10.59
CA ALA A 52 0.10 -10.92 -11.07
C ALA A 52 1.42 -11.35 -10.41
N LYS A 53 1.39 -11.69 -9.11
CA LYS A 53 2.56 -12.23 -8.40
C LYS A 53 3.01 -13.57 -8.99
N GLN A 54 2.08 -14.49 -9.24
CA GLN A 54 2.38 -15.79 -9.84
C GLN A 54 3.02 -15.62 -11.22
N ILE A 55 2.41 -14.81 -12.10
CA ILE A 55 2.94 -14.53 -13.43
C ILE A 55 4.35 -13.94 -13.35
N MET A 56 4.59 -12.98 -12.45
CA MET A 56 5.92 -12.39 -12.25
C MET A 56 6.94 -13.46 -11.82
N GLN A 57 6.58 -14.37 -10.91
CA GLN A 57 7.46 -15.46 -10.46
C GLN A 57 7.75 -16.44 -11.59
N GLU A 58 6.74 -16.83 -12.38
CA GLU A 58 6.92 -17.69 -13.56
C GLU A 58 7.86 -17.05 -14.59
N GLN A 59 7.73 -15.74 -14.87
CA GLN A 59 8.63 -15.05 -15.79
C GLN A 59 10.06 -14.95 -15.23
N GLU A 60 10.20 -14.75 -13.92
CA GLU A 60 11.50 -14.73 -13.24
C GLU A 60 12.20 -16.09 -13.35
N ASP A 61 11.49 -17.17 -13.02
CA ASP A 61 12.03 -18.52 -13.04
C ASP A 61 12.39 -18.95 -14.47
N ALA A 62 11.55 -18.65 -15.46
CA ALA A 62 11.83 -18.90 -16.86
C ALA A 62 13.11 -18.19 -17.33
N MET A 63 13.28 -16.91 -16.97
CA MET A 63 14.45 -16.13 -17.33
C MET A 63 15.73 -16.66 -16.66
N LYS A 64 15.66 -16.96 -15.35
CA LYS A 64 16.81 -17.53 -14.62
C LYS A 64 17.23 -18.86 -15.21
N SER A 65 16.28 -19.73 -15.53
CA SER A 65 16.54 -21.01 -16.17
C SER A 65 17.23 -20.84 -17.53
N HIS A 66 16.72 -19.94 -18.38
CA HIS A 66 17.32 -19.65 -19.68
C HIS A 66 18.76 -19.12 -19.57
N LEU A 67 19.02 -18.20 -18.63
CA LEU A 67 20.34 -17.60 -18.45
C LEU A 67 21.35 -18.54 -17.79
N LYS A 68 20.89 -19.43 -16.90
CA LYS A 68 21.74 -20.43 -16.24
C LYS A 68 22.41 -21.35 -17.27
N ASN A 69 21.71 -21.71 -18.34
CA ASN A 69 22.25 -22.50 -19.45
C ASN A 69 23.41 -21.79 -20.20
N HIS A 70 23.56 -20.49 -19.98
CA HIS A 70 24.61 -19.65 -20.57
C HIS A 70 25.62 -19.15 -19.51
N ASN A 71 25.63 -19.71 -18.30
CA ASN A 71 26.43 -19.25 -17.15
C ASN A 71 26.23 -17.75 -16.82
N ARG A 72 25.01 -17.23 -17.01
CA ARG A 72 24.65 -15.84 -16.71
C ARG A 72 23.56 -15.79 -15.64
N SER A 73 23.41 -14.64 -14.97
CA SER A 73 22.32 -14.37 -14.02
C SER A 73 21.68 -13.00 -14.28
N ILE A 74 20.45 -12.84 -13.80
CA ILE A 74 19.65 -11.61 -13.80
C ILE A 74 19.32 -11.14 -12.37
N ASP A 75 19.85 -11.81 -11.33
CA ASP A 75 19.46 -11.56 -9.94
C ASP A 75 19.74 -10.13 -9.47
N GLU A 76 20.86 -9.53 -9.89
CA GLU A 76 21.20 -8.15 -9.54
C GLU A 76 20.20 -7.16 -10.14
N TYR A 77 19.88 -7.31 -11.43
CA TYR A 77 18.83 -6.54 -12.09
C TYR A 77 17.49 -6.70 -11.39
N LEU A 78 17.06 -7.95 -11.12
CA LEU A 78 15.79 -8.23 -10.45
C LEU A 78 15.70 -7.58 -9.07
N ASN A 79 16.77 -7.72 -8.27
CA ASN A 79 16.84 -7.13 -6.94
C ASN A 79 16.77 -5.59 -7.01
N CYS A 80 17.47 -4.99 -7.96
CA CYS A 80 17.44 -3.55 -8.18
C CYS A 80 16.05 -3.08 -8.63
N ALA A 81 15.48 -3.69 -9.67
CA ALA A 81 14.18 -3.31 -10.25
C ALA A 81 13.03 -3.48 -9.25
N LYS A 82 12.98 -4.61 -8.53
CA LYS A 82 11.98 -4.86 -7.47
C LYS A 82 12.09 -3.83 -6.35
N LYS A 83 13.31 -3.51 -5.88
CA LYS A 83 13.53 -2.45 -4.89
C LYS A 83 13.06 -1.11 -5.43
N ASN A 84 13.46 -0.73 -6.64
CA ASN A 84 13.02 0.53 -7.26
C ASN A 84 11.49 0.64 -7.27
N LEU A 85 10.82 -0.35 -7.87
CA LEU A 85 9.38 -0.33 -8.08
C LEU A 85 8.62 -0.34 -6.75
N TYR A 86 9.01 -1.21 -5.81
CA TYR A 86 8.38 -1.25 -4.48
C TYR A 86 8.44 0.13 -3.79
N ASN A 87 9.62 0.76 -3.77
CA ASN A 87 9.80 2.03 -3.06
C ASN A 87 9.14 3.20 -3.83
N ASN A 88 9.16 3.19 -5.16
CA ASN A 88 8.44 4.17 -5.98
C ASN A 88 6.92 4.10 -5.75
N ARG A 89 6.33 2.90 -5.73
CA ARG A 89 4.90 2.74 -5.39
C ARG A 89 4.63 3.08 -3.93
N GLY A 90 5.56 2.81 -3.02
CA GLY A 90 5.49 3.26 -1.63
C GLY A 90 5.38 4.79 -1.51
N LYS A 91 6.11 5.56 -2.32
CA LYS A 91 5.98 7.03 -2.36
C LYS A 91 4.59 7.46 -2.80
N THR A 92 4.07 6.83 -3.86
CA THR A 92 2.70 7.10 -4.34
C THR A 92 1.69 6.80 -3.24
N PHE A 93 1.77 5.62 -2.61
CA PHE A 93 0.91 5.25 -1.48
C PHE A 93 0.92 6.33 -0.38
N VAL A 94 2.10 6.74 0.08
CA VAL A 94 2.22 7.74 1.15
C VAL A 94 1.60 9.08 0.75
N LYS A 95 1.81 9.52 -0.49
CA LYS A 95 1.22 10.76 -1.01
C LYS A 95 -0.30 10.69 -0.99
N GLU A 96 -0.88 9.64 -1.57
CA GLU A 96 -2.33 9.50 -1.69
C GLU A 96 -2.99 9.32 -0.31
N MET A 97 -2.40 8.50 0.58
CA MET A 97 -2.94 8.33 1.93
C MET A 97 -2.84 9.60 2.77
N SER A 98 -1.79 10.41 2.58
CA SER A 98 -1.70 11.72 3.24
C SER A 98 -2.81 12.67 2.82
N ILE A 99 -3.28 12.59 1.57
CA ILE A 99 -4.43 13.37 1.08
C ILE A 99 -5.72 12.84 1.70
N PHE A 100 -5.91 11.51 1.67
CA PHE A 100 -7.08 10.85 2.25
C PHE A 100 -7.26 11.16 3.74
N MET A 101 -6.18 11.10 4.53
CA MET A 101 -6.21 11.36 5.97
C MET A 101 -6.57 12.81 6.32
N LYS A 102 -6.46 13.75 5.37
CA LYS A 102 -6.88 15.15 5.53
C LYS A 102 -8.31 15.39 5.04
N SER A 103 -9.01 14.36 4.56
CA SER A 103 -10.40 14.49 4.15
C SER A 103 -11.29 14.84 5.34
N LYS A 104 -12.40 15.53 5.08
CA LYS A 104 -13.39 15.87 6.11
C LYS A 104 -13.97 14.62 6.80
N THR A 105 -14.09 13.53 6.05
CA THR A 105 -14.57 12.25 6.58
C THR A 105 -13.63 11.67 7.64
N VAL A 106 -12.32 11.78 7.44
CA VAL A 106 -11.35 11.28 8.45
C VAL A 106 -11.22 12.28 9.60
N LEU A 107 -11.11 13.58 9.32
CA LEU A 107 -10.98 14.62 10.35
C LEU A 107 -12.27 14.86 11.16
N GLY A 108 -13.40 14.23 10.82
CA GLY A 108 -14.63 14.37 11.59
C GLY A 108 -14.69 13.48 12.83
N THR A 109 -13.67 12.63 13.07
CA THR A 109 -13.54 11.87 14.32
C THR A 109 -12.51 12.47 15.28
N LYS A 110 -12.68 12.21 16.57
CA LYS A 110 -11.78 12.71 17.61
C LYS A 110 -10.41 12.03 17.51
N TYR A 111 -10.41 10.71 17.36
CA TYR A 111 -9.19 9.91 17.21
C TYR A 111 -8.28 10.42 16.08
N TYR A 112 -8.84 10.63 14.89
CA TYR A 112 -8.03 11.06 13.76
C TYR A 112 -7.60 12.51 13.84
N ASN A 113 -8.37 13.40 14.49
CA ASN A 113 -7.90 14.75 14.81
C ASN A 113 -6.70 14.73 15.76
N GLU A 114 -6.75 13.90 16.81
CA GLU A 114 -5.69 13.82 17.81
C GLU A 114 -4.42 13.12 17.27
N THR A 115 -4.59 12.20 16.32
CA THR A 115 -3.47 11.43 15.75
C THR A 115 -2.95 11.97 14.41
N ILE A 116 -3.53 13.05 13.85
CA ILE A 116 -3.16 13.53 12.49
C ILE A 116 -1.69 13.93 12.37
N GLU A 117 -1.12 14.56 13.40
CA GLU A 117 0.30 14.96 13.38
C GLU A 117 1.21 13.72 13.48
N THR A 118 0.82 12.72 14.26
CA THR A 118 1.50 11.42 14.31
C THR A 118 1.48 10.74 12.94
N TRP A 119 0.32 10.67 12.29
CA TRP A 119 0.18 10.12 10.93
C TRP A 119 1.04 10.87 9.91
N LYS A 120 1.00 12.21 9.94
CA LYS A 120 1.81 13.07 9.07
C LYS A 120 3.31 12.82 9.28
N ASN A 121 3.75 12.69 10.53
CA ASN A 121 5.14 12.35 10.86
C ASN A 121 5.53 10.95 10.36
N CYS A 122 4.66 9.95 10.53
CA CYS A 122 4.86 8.60 10.01
C CYS A 122 5.01 8.59 8.49
N PHE A 123 4.08 9.24 7.78
CA PHE A 123 4.13 9.38 6.32
C PHE A 123 5.37 10.12 5.85
N SER A 124 5.77 11.20 6.51
CA SER A 124 7.01 11.91 6.20
C SER A 124 8.25 11.00 6.32
N LYS A 125 8.37 10.26 7.44
CA LYS A 125 9.47 9.29 7.65
C LYS A 125 9.48 8.18 6.60
N MET A 126 8.32 7.64 6.25
CA MET A 126 8.20 6.63 5.19
C MET A 126 8.63 7.18 3.84
N LYS A 127 8.14 8.36 3.48
CA LYS A 127 8.50 9.03 2.21
C LYS A 127 10.00 9.26 2.12
N ALA A 128 10.63 9.78 3.18
CA ALA A 128 12.08 9.98 3.21
C ALA A 128 12.85 8.68 2.98
N LYS A 129 12.43 7.58 3.63
CA LYS A 129 13.04 6.26 3.43
C LYS A 129 12.87 5.73 2.00
N PHE A 130 11.68 5.91 1.41
CA PHE A 130 11.47 5.52 0.03
C PHE A 130 12.29 6.38 -0.95
N ASP A 131 12.37 7.70 -0.72
CA ASP A 131 13.18 8.64 -1.51
C ASP A 131 14.67 8.22 -1.48
N GLU A 132 15.20 7.86 -0.30
CA GLU A 132 16.57 7.36 -0.14
C GLU A 132 16.81 6.11 -0.99
N VAL A 133 15.95 5.08 -0.87
CA VAL A 133 16.15 3.81 -1.58
C VAL A 133 15.99 3.98 -3.09
N VAL A 134 15.02 4.76 -3.54
CA VAL A 134 14.82 5.06 -4.98
C VAL A 134 16.04 5.79 -5.54
N SER A 135 16.65 6.71 -4.80
CA SER A 135 17.84 7.44 -5.26
C SER A 135 19.03 6.52 -5.53
N LYS A 136 19.19 5.46 -4.72
CA LYS A 136 20.26 4.44 -4.83
C LYS A 136 19.98 3.37 -5.89
N ASN A 137 18.71 3.14 -6.21
CA ASN A 137 18.27 2.06 -7.10
C ASN A 137 17.47 2.64 -8.28
N ARG A 138 17.90 3.76 -8.89
CA ARG A 138 17.14 4.36 -10.01
C ARG A 138 17.02 3.35 -11.16
N MET A 139 15.92 3.36 -11.91
CA MET A 139 15.67 2.32 -12.92
C MET A 139 16.80 2.26 -13.96
N TYR A 140 17.33 3.41 -14.41
CA TYR A 140 18.48 3.43 -15.31
C TYR A 140 19.73 2.76 -14.73
N MET A 141 19.94 2.80 -13.41
CA MET A 141 21.05 2.08 -12.75
C MET A 141 20.80 0.58 -12.78
N CYS A 142 19.54 0.15 -12.63
CA CYS A 142 19.17 -1.25 -12.76
C CYS A 142 19.39 -1.75 -14.19
N ASP A 143 19.03 -0.94 -15.20
CA ASP A 143 19.17 -1.29 -16.62
C ASP A 143 20.64 -1.54 -17.02
N LEU A 144 21.60 -0.88 -16.36
CA LEU A 144 23.04 -1.12 -16.56
C LEU A 144 23.50 -2.52 -16.10
N LEU A 145 22.72 -3.21 -15.26
CA LEU A 145 23.04 -4.54 -14.73
C LEU A 145 22.65 -5.67 -15.70
N ILE A 146 22.07 -5.35 -16.85
CA ILE A 146 21.62 -6.36 -17.82
C ILE A 146 21.77 -5.87 -19.26
N ASN A 147 21.83 -6.83 -20.19
CA ASN A 147 21.70 -6.50 -21.61
C ASN A 147 20.23 -6.12 -21.90
N PRO A 148 19.95 -4.89 -22.36
CA PRO A 148 18.59 -4.42 -22.61
C PRO A 148 17.88 -5.21 -23.72
N ASN A 149 18.62 -5.86 -24.61
CA ASN A 149 18.08 -6.65 -25.73
C ASN A 149 17.93 -8.14 -25.38
N LEU A 150 17.98 -8.50 -24.10
CA LEU A 150 17.79 -9.89 -23.69
C LEU A 150 16.36 -10.34 -23.99
N HIS A 151 16.22 -11.40 -24.80
CA HIS A 151 14.92 -11.95 -25.15
C HIS A 151 14.10 -12.32 -23.89
N GLY A 152 12.87 -11.82 -23.82
CA GLY A 152 11.97 -12.01 -22.67
C GLY A 152 12.13 -10.99 -21.53
N LEU A 153 13.14 -10.11 -21.56
CA LEU A 153 13.37 -9.10 -20.51
C LEU A 153 12.20 -8.13 -20.38
N ASN A 154 11.65 -7.65 -21.51
CA ASN A 154 10.50 -6.74 -21.51
C ASN A 154 9.27 -7.38 -20.85
N LYS A 155 8.97 -8.63 -21.20
CA LYS A 155 7.85 -9.37 -20.60
C LYS A 155 8.03 -9.55 -19.08
N LEU A 156 9.25 -9.84 -18.64
CA LEU A 156 9.59 -9.89 -17.22
C LEU A 156 9.43 -8.52 -16.56
N ALA A 157 9.96 -7.45 -17.15
CA ALA A 157 9.83 -6.10 -16.61
C ALA A 157 8.36 -5.66 -16.47
N GLU A 158 7.54 -5.90 -17.50
CA GLU A 158 6.10 -5.66 -17.48
C GLU A 158 5.40 -6.44 -16.36
N SER A 159 5.75 -7.71 -16.18
CA SER A 159 5.16 -8.54 -15.12
C SER A 159 5.49 -8.03 -13.71
N ILE A 160 6.70 -7.51 -13.50
CA ILE A 160 7.12 -6.90 -12.23
C ILE A 160 6.35 -5.60 -12.00
N VAL A 161 6.26 -4.73 -13.02
CA VAL A 161 5.48 -3.48 -12.94
C VAL A 161 4.02 -3.77 -12.61
N ASN A 162 3.40 -4.70 -13.34
CA ASN A 162 2.01 -5.08 -13.14
C ASN A 162 1.75 -5.60 -11.72
N TYR A 163 2.64 -6.43 -11.17
CA TYR A 163 2.52 -6.90 -9.79
C TYR A 163 2.53 -5.74 -8.78
N TYR A 164 3.49 -4.81 -8.89
CA TYR A 164 3.60 -3.70 -7.94
C TYR A 164 2.49 -2.65 -8.10
N GLU A 165 1.94 -2.47 -9.30
CA GLU A 165 0.74 -1.62 -9.50
C GLU A 165 -0.50 -2.24 -8.85
N ASN A 166 -0.74 -3.53 -9.05
CA ASN A 166 -1.84 -4.23 -8.38
C ASN A 166 -1.67 -4.20 -6.86
N ASN A 167 -0.44 -4.39 -6.37
CA ASN A 167 -0.15 -4.32 -4.94
C ASN A 167 -0.40 -2.92 -4.36
N LEU A 168 0.00 -1.86 -5.07
CA LEU A 168 -0.30 -0.47 -4.69
C LEU A 168 -1.81 -0.26 -4.56
N GLN A 169 -2.56 -0.61 -5.60
CA GLN A 169 -4.01 -0.43 -5.62
C GLN A 169 -4.68 -1.19 -4.49
N TYR A 170 -4.31 -2.46 -4.27
CA TYR A 170 -4.84 -3.26 -3.18
C TYR A 170 -4.56 -2.61 -1.82
N ASN A 171 -3.32 -2.21 -1.55
CA ASN A 171 -2.93 -1.61 -0.27
C ASN A 171 -3.63 -0.26 -0.02
N MET A 172 -3.82 0.57 -1.06
CA MET A 172 -4.55 1.83 -0.94
C MET A 172 -6.00 1.59 -0.52
N TRP A 173 -6.70 0.66 -1.19
CA TRP A 173 -8.08 0.35 -0.86
C TRP A 173 -8.22 -0.32 0.51
N LEU A 174 -7.23 -1.14 0.90
CA LEU A 174 -7.22 -1.78 2.22
C LEU A 174 -7.09 -0.74 3.33
N PHE A 175 -6.15 0.20 3.18
CA PHE A 175 -5.97 1.29 4.14
C PHE A 175 -7.24 2.15 4.27
N ILE A 176 -7.88 2.51 3.15
CA ILE A 176 -9.13 3.27 3.16
C ILE A 176 -10.24 2.47 3.85
N TYR A 177 -10.37 1.18 3.53
CA TYR A 177 -11.35 0.30 4.17
C TYR A 177 -11.17 0.24 5.68
N ASP A 178 -9.94 0.03 6.15
CA ASP A 178 -9.63 -0.06 7.58
C ASP A 178 -9.92 1.27 8.28
N ALA A 179 -9.51 2.39 7.68
CA ALA A 179 -9.76 3.71 8.23
C ALA A 179 -11.26 4.02 8.35
N LEU A 180 -12.04 3.76 7.29
CA LEU A 180 -13.49 3.97 7.31
C LEU A 180 -14.20 3.03 8.30
N SER A 181 -13.75 1.78 8.41
CA SER A 181 -14.30 0.81 9.36
C SER A 181 -14.10 1.28 10.79
N ASN A 182 -12.91 1.76 11.14
CA ASN A 182 -12.63 2.34 12.47
C ASN A 182 -13.51 3.56 12.77
N ILE A 183 -13.82 4.40 11.78
CA ILE A 183 -14.73 5.55 11.94
C ILE A 183 -16.15 5.09 12.29
N VAL A 184 -16.65 4.06 11.60
CA VAL A 184 -17.99 3.50 11.88
C VAL A 184 -18.01 2.85 13.26
N GLU A 185 -16.97 2.11 13.60
CA GLU A 185 -16.82 1.46 14.90
C GLU A 185 -16.80 2.47 16.05
N GLU A 186 -16.00 3.53 15.95
CA GLU A 186 -15.98 4.66 16.91
C GLU A 186 -17.37 5.28 17.05
N HIS A 187 -18.10 5.47 15.93
CA HIS A 187 -19.48 5.97 15.96
C HIS A 187 -20.43 5.06 16.71
N GLU A 188 -20.42 3.76 16.43
CA GLU A 188 -21.33 2.80 17.06
C GLU A 188 -21.05 2.63 18.57
N TYR A 189 -19.78 2.60 18.98
CA TYR A 189 -19.41 2.51 20.40
C TYR A 189 -19.64 3.80 21.18
N SER A 190 -19.47 4.97 20.55
CA SER A 190 -19.80 6.26 21.19
C SER A 190 -21.30 6.43 21.46
N GLY A 191 -22.16 5.68 20.76
CA GLY A 191 -23.61 5.66 20.96
C GLY A 191 -24.08 4.60 21.98
N ALA A 192 -23.20 3.70 22.43
CA ALA A 192 -23.52 2.61 23.35
C ALA A 192 -23.39 2.99 24.84
N THR A 193 -22.91 4.19 25.17
CA THR A 193 -22.66 4.67 26.54
C THR A 193 -23.68 5.69 27.06
N VAL A 194 -24.92 5.64 26.58
CA VAL A 194 -26.06 6.26 27.29
C VAL A 194 -27.30 5.38 27.18
N LYS A 195 -27.43 4.42 28.10
CA LYS A 195 -28.70 4.03 28.71
C LYS A 195 -28.44 3.60 30.15
#